data_AF-A0A6B3F2J4-F1
#
_entry.id   AF-A0A6B3F2J4-F1
#
_cell.length_a   1.000
_cell.length_b   1.000
_cell.length_c   1.000
_cell.angle_alpha   90.00
_cell.angle_beta   90.00
_cell.angle_gamma   90.00
#
_symmetry.space_group_name_H-M   'P 1'
#
loop_
_entity.id
_entity.type
_entity.pdbx_description
1 polymer ?
#
loop_
_entity_poly.entity_id
_entity_poly.type
_entity_poly.pdbx_seq_one_letter_code
_entity_poly.pdbx_strand_id
1 'polypeptide(L)' 'QYVSVRTALPDGAHQIRQYSLASAPGEKEWRITVRRDGEVSGHLHGNARAGHVLDVSMPCGDVGLDEGADGPLLL' A
#
# COMPACT_ATOMS: atom_id res chain seq x y z
N GLN A 1 -9.39 -2.47 1.34
CA GLN A 1 -8.77 -1.29 1.97
C GLN A 1 -7.39 -1.02 1.38
N TYR A 2 -6.92 0.22 1.44
CA TYR A 2 -5.62 0.67 0.93
C TYR A 2 -4.99 1.71 1.85
N VAL A 3 -3.70 1.95 1.67
CA VAL A 3 -2.97 3.08 2.26
C VAL A 3 -2.42 4.00 1.16
N SER A 4 -2.27 5.28 1.47
CA SER A 4 -1.58 6.23 0.61
C SER A 4 -0.13 6.35 1.06
N VAL A 5 0.82 6.15 0.15
CA VAL A 5 2.26 6.32 0.40
C VAL A 5 2.73 7.59 -0.28
N ARG A 6 3.26 8.54 0.49
CA ARG A 6 3.91 9.74 -0.03
C ARG A 6 5.39 9.46 -0.26
N THR A 7 5.87 9.78 -1.46
CA THR A 7 7.26 9.59 -1.88
C THR A 7 7.85 10.92 -2.32
N ALA A 8 9.00 11.28 -1.76
CA ALA A 8 9.82 12.38 -2.25
C ALA A 8 10.65 11.89 -3.45
N LEU A 9 10.55 12.58 -4.57
CA LEU A 9 11.25 12.25 -5.81
C LEU A 9 12.53 13.09 -5.96
N PRO A 10 13.51 12.63 -6.77
CA PRO A 10 14.79 13.33 -6.94
C PRO A 10 14.67 14.75 -7.52
N ASP A 11 13.58 15.05 -8.22
CA ASP A 11 13.27 16.37 -8.77
C ASP A 11 12.68 17.33 -7.72
N GLY A 12 12.53 16.88 -6.47
CA GLY A 12 11.93 17.63 -5.38
C GLY A 12 10.41 17.54 -5.31
N ALA A 13 9.77 16.83 -6.25
CA ALA A 13 8.32 16.62 -6.20
C ALA A 13 7.95 15.61 -5.11
N HIS A 14 6.77 15.80 -4.52
CA HIS A 14 6.15 14.79 -3.67
C HIS A 14 4.96 14.19 -4.40
N GLN A 15 5.00 12.88 -4.61
CA GLN A 15 3.91 12.16 -5.22
C GLN A 15 3.28 11.18 -4.21
N ILE A 16 1.96 11.04 -4.30
CA ILE A 16 1.19 10.12 -3.48
C ILE A 16 0.61 9.04 -4.39
N ARG A 17 0.71 7.78 -3.98
CA ARG A 17 0.04 6.65 -4.63
C ARG A 17 -0.62 5.74 -3.62
N GLN A 18 -1.75 5.17 -4.01
CA GLN A 18 -2.50 4.22 -3.18
C GLN A 18 -2.01 2.79 -3.44
N TYR A 19 -1.83 2.02 -2.37
CA TYR A 19 -1.48 0.61 -2.41
C TYR A 19 -2.43 -0.20 -1.53
N SER A 20 -2.99 -1.27 -2.08
CA SER A 20 -3.81 -2.20 -1.31
C SER A 20 -3.00 -2.86 -0.21
N LEU A 21 -3.63 -3.05 0.95
CA LEU A 21 -3.06 -3.86 2.02
C LEU A 21 -3.09 -5.34 1.61
N ALA A 22 -1.95 -6.00 1.74
CA ALA A 22 -1.73 -7.43 1.47
C ALA A 22 -1.49 -8.22 2.77
N SER A 23 -1.80 -7.63 3.91
CA SER A 23 -1.82 -8.25 5.25
C SER A 23 -3.27 -8.48 5.69
N ALA A 24 -3.49 -9.47 6.55
CA ALA A 24 -4.80 -9.71 7.13
C ALA A 24 -5.19 -8.56 8.10
N PRO A 25 -6.50 -8.30 8.30
CA PRO A 25 -6.96 -7.37 9.33
C PRO A 25 -6.43 -7.76 10.71
N GLY A 26 -6.03 -6.78 11.52
CA GLY A 26 -5.56 -7.01 12.91
C GLY A 26 -4.09 -7.43 13.05
N GLU A 27 -3.38 -7.69 11.95
CA GLU A 27 -1.93 -7.91 11.98
C GLU A 27 -1.19 -6.66 12.47
N LYS A 28 -0.12 -6.86 13.26
CA LYS A 28 0.69 -5.77 13.81
C LYS A 28 1.46 -5.00 12.73
N GLU A 29 1.72 -5.65 11.61
CA GLU A 29 2.47 -5.10 10.50
C GLU A 29 1.59 -5.01 9.25
N TRP A 30 1.64 -3.86 8.58
CA TRP A 30 1.01 -3.67 7.28
C TRP A 30 1.95 -4.11 6.16
N ARG A 31 1.40 -4.81 5.17
CA ARG A 31 2.13 -5.20 3.96
C ARG A 31 1.51 -4.57 2.73
N ILE A 32 2.35 -4.08 1.84
CA ILE A 32 1.96 -3.68 0.47
C ILE A 32 2.83 -4.41 -0.54
N THR A 33 2.28 -4.70 -1.71
CA THR A 33 3.03 -5.25 -2.84
C THR A 33 3.06 -4.21 -3.94
N VAL A 34 4.27 -3.82 -4.35
CA VAL A 34 4.47 -2.75 -5.35
C VAL A 34 4.94 -3.38 -6.66
N ARG A 35 4.13 -3.29 -7.70
CA ARG A 35 4.57 -3.59 -9.08
C ARG A 35 5.34 -2.38 -9.63
N ARG A 36 6.49 -2.63 -10.25
CA ARG A 36 7.29 -1.59 -10.91
C ARG A 36 6.66 -1.23 -12.26
N ASP A 37 5.92 -0.13 -12.27
CA ASP A 37 5.14 0.35 -13.41
C ASP A 37 4.88 1.86 -13.30
N GLY A 38 5.95 2.64 -13.27
CA GLY A 38 5.89 4.10 -13.13
C GLY A 38 6.97 4.68 -12.22
N GLU A 39 6.92 6.00 -12.06
CA GLU A 39 7.95 6.77 -11.37
C GLU A 39 8.02 6.47 -9.87
N VAL A 40 6.90 6.55 -9.15
CA VAL A 40 6.84 6.26 -7.70
C VAL A 40 7.20 4.80 -7.42
N SER A 41 6.65 3.85 -8.17
CA SER A 41 6.95 2.43 -7.98
C SER A 41 8.40 2.08 -8.35
N GLY A 42 8.94 2.70 -9.40
CA GLY A 42 10.37 2.62 -9.75
C GLY A 42 11.26 3.18 -8.65
N HIS A 43 10.89 4.31 -8.06
CA HIS A 43 11.61 4.92 -6.94
C HIS A 43 11.61 4.01 -5.71
N LEU A 44 10.45 3.44 -5.33
CA LEU A 44 10.36 2.51 -4.20
C LEU A 44 11.21 1.25 -4.44
N HIS A 45 11.17 0.65 -5.63
CA HIS A 45 12.02 -0.50 -5.97
C HIS A 45 13.52 -0.16 -5.87
N GLY A 46 13.91 1.01 -6.35
CA GLY A 46 15.31 1.46 -6.35
C GLY A 46 15.85 1.78 -4.95
N ASN A 47 15.04 2.44 -4.10
CA ASN A 47 15.52 3.11 -2.89
C ASN A 47 15.00 2.53 -1.58
N ALA A 48 13.84 1.87 -1.57
CA ALA A 48 13.28 1.33 -0.33
C ALA A 48 14.10 0.11 0.13
N ARG A 49 14.60 0.19 1.37
CA ARG A 49 15.37 -0.84 2.06
C ARG A 49 14.89 -0.95 3.51
N ALA A 50 15.26 -2.02 4.20
CA ALA A 50 14.97 -2.17 5.62
C ALA A 50 15.52 -0.96 6.40
N GLY A 51 14.71 -0.42 7.32
CA GLY A 51 15.03 0.81 8.06
C GLY A 51 14.64 2.11 7.35
N HIS A 52 14.22 2.07 6.08
CA HIS A 52 13.68 3.26 5.41
C HIS A 52 12.30 3.61 5.98
N VAL A 53 12.12 4.89 6.33
CA VAL A 53 10.84 5.40 6.83
C VAL A 53 10.02 5.92 5.66
N LEU A 54 8.77 5.45 5.57
CA LEU A 54 7.80 5.91 4.57
C LEU A 54 6.69 6.70 5.26
N ASP A 55 6.26 7.78 4.62
CA ASP A 55 5.07 8.51 5.03
C ASP A 55 3.82 7.81 4.50
N VAL A 56 3.01 7.28 5.40
CA VAL A 56 1.84 6.45 5.07
C VAL A 56 0.60 6.96 5.77
N SER A 57 -0.54 7.00 5.06
CA SER A 57 -1.83 7.32 5.67
C SER A 57 -2.35 6.19 6.56
N MET A 58 -3.39 6.47 7.35
CA MET A 58 -4.24 5.39 7.89
C MET A 58 -4.89 4.60 6.75
N PRO A 59 -5.25 3.32 6.97
CA PRO A 59 -6.02 2.53 6.03
C PRO A 59 -7.36 3.21 5.71
N CYS A 60 -7.77 3.14 4.46
CA CYS A 60 -9.02 3.72 3.96
C CYS A 60 -9.65 2.83 2.88
N GLY A 61 -10.89 3.14 2.53
CA GLY A 61 -11.66 2.54 1.45
C GLY A 61 -12.62 1.45 1.91
N ASP A 62 -13.80 1.44 1.30
CA ASP A 62 -14.94 0.62 1.72
C ASP A 62 -14.95 -0.79 1.11
N VAL A 63 -13.93 -1.14 0.32
CA VAL A 63 -13.80 -2.46 -0.29
C VAL A 63 -13.22 -3.44 0.72
N GLY A 64 -14.04 -4.41 1.13
CA GLY A 64 -13.72 -5.52 2.03
C GLY A 64 -14.67 -6.70 1.80
N LEU A 65 -14.40 -7.82 2.45
CA LEU A 65 -15.32 -8.96 2.46
C LEU A 65 -16.42 -8.73 3.50
N ASP A 66 -17.62 -9.20 3.20
CA ASP A 66 -18.71 -9.26 4.18
C ASP A 66 -18.45 -10.43 5.15
N GLU A 67 -18.17 -10.12 6.41
CA GLU A 67 -17.91 -11.13 7.45
C GLU A 67 -19.15 -11.96 7.80
N GLY A 68 -20.34 -11.51 7.42
CA GLY A 68 -21.61 -12.24 7.63
C GLY A 68 -22.05 -13.12 6.46
N ALA A 69 -21.29 -13.20 5.38
CA ALA A 69 -21.66 -13.98 4.21
C ALA A 69 -21.28 -15.47 4.37
N ASP A 70 -22.29 -16.37 4.31
CA ASP A 70 -22.10 -17.82 4.46
C ASP A 70 -21.93 -18.59 3.13
N GLY A 71 -21.68 -17.88 2.02
CA GLY A 71 -21.56 -18.45 0.67
C GLY A 71 -20.11 -18.65 0.21
N PRO A 72 -19.89 -19.44 -0.88
CA PRO A 72 -18.56 -19.55 -1.47
C PRO A 72 -18.08 -18.19 -2.01
N LEU A 73 -16.82 -17.85 -1.72
CA LEU A 73 -16.16 -16.65 -2.22
C LEU A 73 -15.32 -16.97 -3.45
N LEU A 74 -15.50 -16.18 -4.51
CA LEU A 74 -14.63 -16.15 -5.68
C LEU A 74 -13.84 -14.83 -5.66
N LEU A 75 -12.51 -14.92 -5.70
CA LEU A 75 -11.59 -13.79 -5.74
C LEU A 75 -11.05 -13.58 -7.16
#